data_AF-A0A392QSA4-F1
#
_entry.id   AF-A0A392QSA4-F1
#
_cell.length_a   1.000
_cell.length_b   1.000
_cell.length_c   1.000
_cell.angle_alpha   90.00
_cell.angle_beta   90.00
_cell.angle_gamma   90.00
#
_symmetry.space_group_name_H-M   'P 1'
#
loop_
_entity.id
_entity.type
_entity.pdbx_description
1 polymer ?
#
loop_
_entity_poly.entity_id
_entity_poly.type
_entity_poly.pdbx_seq_one_letter_code
_entity_poly.pdbx_strand_id
1 'polypeptide(L)'
;MLRQLRRLGVRRVRREHGNALSAAIVEMKHLENLNITTIVEDEIIDLNFTSSPPQLQRLHLKARLQKLPNWIPELEYLVEIKLALSKLRDDPLQTLKNLPNLQKFGLWDNAYDGEFLHFQNGGFLKLKRLDLSRLTR
;
A
#
# COMPACT_ATOMS: atom_id res chain seq x y z
N MET A 1 14.22 -17.73 10.23
CA MET A 1 13.29 -16.96 9.38
C MET A 1 12.20 -16.35 10.27
N LEU A 2 11.86 -15.07 10.10
CA LEU A 2 10.99 -14.29 11.01
C LEU A 2 9.49 -14.59 10.82
N ARG A 3 9.10 -15.86 10.76
CA ARG A 3 7.73 -16.31 10.38
C ARG A 3 6.64 -15.88 11.37
N GLN A 4 7.00 -15.63 12.63
CA GLN A 4 6.09 -15.19 13.70
C GLN A 4 5.98 -13.65 13.83
N LEU A 5 6.66 -12.90 12.96
CA LEU A 5 6.66 -11.45 13.03
C LEU A 5 5.29 -10.89 12.62
N ARG A 6 4.71 -10.07 13.51
CA ARG A 6 3.42 -9.41 13.26
C ARG A 6 3.56 -8.00 12.70
N ARG A 7 4.74 -7.38 12.82
CA ARG A 7 5.00 -6.00 12.35
C ARG A 7 6.38 -5.91 11.72
N LEU A 8 6.43 -5.44 10.48
CA LEU A 8 7.65 -5.19 9.75
C LEU A 8 7.70 -3.75 9.28
N GLY A 9 8.78 -3.05 9.65
CA GLY A 9 9.12 -1.74 9.12
C GLY A 9 10.47 -1.80 8.44
N VAL A 10 10.54 -1.49 7.14
CA VAL A 10 11.79 -1.44 6.39
C VAL A 10 11.96 -0.05 5.82
N ARG A 11 13.08 0.60 6.14
CA ARG A 11 13.42 1.94 5.67
C ARG A 11 14.60 1.89 4.72
N ARG A 12 14.75 2.94 3.93
CA ARG A 12 15.83 3.11 2.95
C ARG A 12 15.86 1.96 1.93
N VAL A 13 14.70 1.48 1.53
CA VAL A 13 14.58 0.42 0.52
C VAL A 13 14.96 0.99 -0.86
N ARG A 14 15.63 0.16 -1.65
CA ARG A 14 16.04 0.42 -3.04
C ARG A 14 15.31 -0.56 -3.94
N ARG A 15 15.23 -0.25 -5.23
CA ARG A 15 14.62 -1.12 -6.25
C ARG A 15 15.21 -2.53 -6.23
N GLU A 16 16.53 -2.64 -6.09
CA GLU A 16 17.26 -3.93 -6.03
C GLU A 16 16.80 -4.84 -4.89
N HIS A 17 16.22 -4.28 -3.81
CA HIS A 17 15.70 -5.05 -2.69
C HIS A 17 14.28 -5.59 -2.93
N GLY A 18 13.55 -5.10 -3.93
CA GLY A 18 12.12 -5.39 -4.13
C GLY A 18 11.78 -6.88 -4.17
N ASN A 19 12.52 -7.66 -4.96
CA ASN A 19 12.32 -9.11 -5.10
C ASN A 19 12.66 -9.86 -3.81
N ALA A 20 13.81 -9.58 -3.19
CA ALA A 20 14.22 -10.24 -1.95
C ALA A 20 13.26 -9.92 -0.79
N LEU A 21 12.82 -8.67 -0.70
CA LEU A 21 11.86 -8.22 0.29
C LEU A 21 10.49 -8.89 0.09
N SER A 22 10.05 -8.98 -1.17
CA SER A 22 8.80 -9.65 -1.54
C SER A 22 8.82 -11.12 -1.15
N ALA A 23 9.88 -11.85 -1.50
CA ALA A 23 10.05 -13.26 -1.13
C ALA A 23 10.07 -13.45 0.39
N ALA A 24 10.74 -12.57 1.13
CA ALA A 24 10.79 -12.65 2.59
C ALA A 24 9.42 -12.38 3.24
N ILE A 25 8.67 -11.39 2.76
CA ILE A 25 7.36 -11.00 3.32
C ILE A 25 6.32 -12.10 3.11
N VAL A 26 6.33 -12.77 1.96
CA VAL A 26 5.40 -13.88 1.66
C VAL A 26 5.50 -15.01 2.69
N GLU A 27 6.68 -15.24 3.27
CA GLU A 27 6.90 -16.26 4.31
C GLU A 27 6.41 -15.84 5.70
N MET A 28 6.07 -14.56 5.90
CA MET A 28 5.58 -14.00 7.17
C MET A 28 4.06 -14.10 7.27
N LYS A 29 3.54 -15.32 7.43
CA LYS A 29 2.09 -15.60 7.40
C LYS A 29 1.27 -14.90 8.51
N HIS A 30 1.93 -14.43 9.58
CA HIS A 30 1.31 -13.70 10.69
C HIS A 30 1.50 -12.18 10.62
N LEU A 31 2.00 -11.64 9.50
CA LEU A 31 2.28 -10.21 9.36
C LEU A 31 0.99 -9.40 9.28
N GLU A 32 0.81 -8.48 10.23
CA GLU A 32 -0.38 -7.62 10.34
C GLU A 32 -0.09 -6.17 9.94
N ASN A 33 1.15 -5.71 10.10
CA ASN A 33 1.55 -4.35 9.80
C ASN A 33 2.82 -4.33 8.95
N LEU A 34 2.72 -3.75 7.76
CA LEU A 34 3.84 -3.57 6.85
C LEU A 34 4.03 -2.07 6.58
N ASN A 35 5.24 -1.59 6.88
CA ASN A 35 5.67 -0.25 6.52
C ASN A 35 6.95 -0.33 5.69
N ILE A 36 6.91 0.22 4.48
CA ILE A 36 8.06 0.28 3.57
C ILE A 36 8.31 1.74 3.21
N THR A 37 9.55 2.19 3.38
CA THR A 37 10.00 3.53 2.97
C THR A 37 11.24 3.42 2.10
N THR A 38 11.22 4.02 0.90
CA THR A 38 12.39 4.06 0.02
C THR A 38 13.46 5.03 0.52
N ILE A 39 14.67 4.88 -0.01
CA ILE A 39 15.82 5.72 0.37
C ILE A 39 15.72 7.16 -0.14
N VAL A 40 15.14 7.36 -1.32
CA VAL A 40 14.91 8.67 -1.93
C VAL A 40 13.51 8.70 -2.55
N GLU A 41 12.97 9.90 -2.75
CA GLU A 41 11.59 10.12 -3.21
C GLU A 41 11.31 9.50 -4.58
N ASP A 42 12.23 9.66 -5.53
CA ASP A 42 12.03 9.18 -6.90
C ASP A 42 12.43 7.71 -7.13
N GLU A 43 12.86 7.01 -6.08
CA GLU A 43 13.17 5.59 -6.17
C GLU A 43 11.87 4.79 -6.37
N ILE A 44 11.71 4.24 -7.57
CA ILE A 44 10.59 3.34 -7.89
C ILE A 44 10.90 1.96 -7.34
N ILE A 45 9.96 1.42 -6.56
CA ILE A 45 10.01 0.05 -6.06
C ILE A 45 8.86 -0.79 -6.64
N ASP A 46 9.17 -2.01 -7.03
CA ASP A 46 8.19 -3.01 -7.43
C ASP A 46 8.07 -4.06 -6.32
N LEU A 47 6.86 -4.20 -5.77
CA LEU A 47 6.53 -5.19 -4.73
C LEU A 47 5.65 -6.27 -5.36
N ASN A 48 6.29 -7.27 -5.95
CA ASN A 48 5.61 -8.36 -6.65
C ASN A 48 5.51 -9.58 -5.74
N PHE A 49 4.42 -9.64 -4.98
CA PHE A 49 4.16 -10.80 -4.12
C PHE A 49 3.57 -11.94 -4.94
N THR A 50 4.11 -13.15 -4.77
CA THR A 50 3.57 -14.38 -5.37
C THR A 50 2.28 -14.83 -4.67
N SER A 51 2.02 -14.34 -3.45
CA SER A 51 0.76 -14.47 -2.73
C SER A 51 0.59 -13.31 -1.76
N SER A 52 -0.63 -12.82 -1.57
CA SER A 52 -0.93 -11.75 -0.63
C SER A 52 -0.68 -12.19 0.83
N PRO A 53 -0.08 -11.34 1.70
CA PRO A 53 0.09 -11.66 3.11
C PRO A 53 -1.29 -11.74 3.80
N PRO A 54 -1.72 -12.92 4.27
CA PRO A 54 -3.14 -13.20 4.52
C PRO A 54 -3.69 -12.53 5.79
N GLN A 55 -2.82 -12.00 6.66
CA GLN A 55 -3.22 -11.38 7.94
C GLN A 55 -2.98 -9.86 7.94
N LEU A 56 -2.64 -9.27 6.79
CA LEU A 56 -2.23 -7.88 6.72
C LEU A 56 -3.41 -6.95 6.98
N GLN A 57 -3.30 -6.14 8.02
CA GLN A 57 -4.32 -5.18 8.44
C GLN A 57 -3.90 -3.73 8.17
N ARG A 58 -2.60 -3.44 8.15
CA ARG A 58 -2.07 -2.10 7.89
C ARG A 58 -0.95 -2.14 6.86
N LEU A 59 -1.09 -1.35 5.81
CA LEU A 59 -0.11 -1.19 4.75
C LEU A 59 0.27 0.28 4.60
N HIS A 60 1.52 0.61 4.89
CA HIS A 60 2.07 1.95 4.69
C HIS A 60 3.19 1.88 3.65
N LEU A 61 3.01 2.53 2.52
CA LEU A 61 4.01 2.61 1.46
C LEU A 61 4.42 4.06 1.28
N LYS A 62 5.66 4.38 1.63
CA LYS A 62 6.30 5.66 1.33
C LYS A 62 7.35 5.44 0.25
N ALA A 63 6.91 5.38 -0.99
CA ALA A 63 7.72 5.02 -2.15
C ALA A 63 7.01 5.38 -3.43
N ARG A 64 7.76 5.72 -4.49
CA ARG A 64 7.22 5.85 -5.84
C ARG A 64 6.81 4.49 -6.39
N LEU A 65 5.61 4.42 -6.96
CA LEU A 65 5.04 3.19 -7.50
C LEU A 65 4.69 3.41 -8.97
N GLN A 66 4.95 2.43 -9.84
CA GLN A 66 4.47 2.52 -11.23
C GLN A 66 2.93 2.46 -11.28
N LYS A 67 2.36 1.57 -10.45
CA LYS A 67 0.94 1.37 -10.24
C LYS A 67 0.73 0.77 -8.86
N LEU A 68 -0.51 0.77 -8.38
CA LEU A 68 -0.87 0.07 -7.16
C LEU A 68 -0.67 -1.45 -7.35
N PRO A 69 0.05 -2.16 -6.47
CA PRO A 69 0.28 -3.60 -6.64
C PRO A 69 -1.01 -4.43 -6.72
N ASN A 70 -1.02 -5.43 -7.62
CA ASN A 70 -2.21 -6.23 -7.94
C ASN A 70 -2.67 -7.18 -6.81
N TRP A 71 -1.84 -7.43 -5.81
CA TRP A 71 -2.20 -8.20 -4.63
C TRP A 71 -2.97 -7.39 -3.58
N ILE A 72 -3.06 -6.06 -3.72
CA ILE A 72 -3.79 -5.22 -2.75
C ILE A 72 -5.29 -5.53 -2.70
N PRO A 73 -6.01 -5.71 -3.83
CA PRO A 73 -7.40 -6.18 -3.83
C PRO A 73 -7.66 -7.48 -3.06
N GLU A 74 -6.65 -8.33 -2.91
CA GLU A 74 -6.77 -9.64 -2.26
C GLU A 74 -6.70 -9.56 -0.72
N LEU A 75 -6.40 -8.38 -0.15
CA LEU A 75 -6.18 -8.21 1.28
C LEU A 75 -7.49 -8.09 2.05
N GLU A 76 -8.14 -9.22 2.31
CA GLU A 76 -9.44 -9.29 2.99
C GLU A 76 -9.47 -8.61 4.36
N TYR A 77 -8.35 -8.62 5.09
CA TYR A 77 -8.24 -8.06 6.44
C TYR A 77 -7.70 -6.63 6.49
N LEU A 78 -7.44 -6.00 5.34
CA LEU A 78 -6.86 -4.66 5.31
C LEU A 78 -7.81 -3.63 5.90
N VAL A 79 -7.38 -3.00 7.00
CA VAL A 79 -8.14 -1.96 7.72
C VAL A 79 -7.64 -0.56 7.35
N GLU A 80 -6.34 -0.42 7.11
CA GLU A 80 -5.70 0.87 6.84
C GLU A 80 -4.68 0.74 5.72
N ILE A 81 -4.80 1.62 4.71
CA ILE A 81 -3.75 1.84 3.71
C ILE A 81 -3.36 3.31 3.67
N LYS A 82 -2.06 3.58 3.70
CA LYS A 82 -1.48 4.91 3.51
C LYS A 82 -0.41 4.86 2.44
N LEU A 83 -0.54 5.75 1.47
CA LEU A 83 0.40 5.94 0.38
C LEU A 83 1.03 7.32 0.52
N ALA A 84 2.35 7.38 0.41
CA ALA A 84 3.12 8.61 0.43
C ALA A 84 4.21 8.58 -0.66
N LEU A 85 4.45 9.71 -1.32
CA LEU A 85 5.43 9.82 -2.42
C LEU A 85 5.19 8.82 -3.57
N SER A 86 3.98 8.29 -3.68
CA SER A 86 3.66 7.24 -4.64
C SER A 86 3.54 7.71 -6.07
N LYS A 87 3.25 9.00 -6.31
CA LYS A 87 3.11 9.60 -7.65
C LYS A 87 2.24 8.73 -8.58
N LEU A 88 1.17 8.14 -8.04
CA LEU A 88 0.26 7.27 -8.79
C LEU A 88 -0.47 8.11 -9.83
N ARG A 89 -0.52 7.63 -11.06
CA ARG A 89 -1.30 8.27 -12.14
C ARG A 89 -2.71 7.70 -12.25
N ASP A 90 -2.84 6.40 -12.02
CA ASP A 90 -4.14 5.73 -11.99
C ASP A 90 -4.83 5.97 -10.65
N ASP A 91 -6.15 6.18 -10.68
CA ASP A 91 -6.96 6.37 -9.47
C ASP A 91 -6.90 5.12 -8.57
N PRO A 92 -6.25 5.19 -7.38
CA PRO A 92 -6.13 4.05 -6.49
C PRO A 92 -7.49 3.59 -5.94
N LEU A 93 -8.52 4.45 -5.95
CA LEU A 93 -9.84 4.11 -5.45
C LEU A 93 -10.50 2.99 -6.26
N GLN A 94 -10.17 2.84 -7.55
CA GLN A 94 -10.71 1.77 -8.38
C GLN A 94 -10.32 0.38 -7.87
N THR A 95 -9.13 0.28 -7.27
CA THR A 95 -8.62 -0.94 -6.64
C THR A 95 -9.16 -1.12 -5.23
N LEU A 96 -9.28 -0.02 -4.47
CA LEU A 96 -9.57 -0.07 -3.04
C LEU A 96 -11.07 -0.17 -2.70
N LYS A 97 -11.95 0.22 -3.61
CA LYS A 97 -13.40 0.36 -3.35
C LYS A 97 -14.10 -0.92 -2.84
N ASN A 98 -13.59 -2.09 -3.21
CA ASN A 98 -14.21 -3.39 -2.87
C ASN A 98 -13.58 -4.06 -1.64
N LEU A 99 -12.60 -3.43 -0.99
CA LEU A 99 -11.97 -4.01 0.19
C LEU A 99 -12.96 -4.08 1.36
N PRO A 100 -13.27 -5.28 1.88
CA PRO A 100 -14.41 -5.48 2.77
C PRO A 100 -14.22 -4.90 4.18
N ASN A 101 -12.98 -4.64 4.57
CA ASN A 101 -12.61 -4.17 5.91
C ASN A 101 -11.88 -2.83 5.95
N LEU A 102 -11.73 -2.16 4.79
CA LEU A 102 -11.00 -0.91 4.70
C LEU A 102 -11.77 0.20 5.44
N GLN A 103 -11.16 0.73 6.50
CA GLN A 103 -11.74 1.78 7.34
C GLN A 103 -10.99 3.10 7.22
N LYS A 104 -9.71 3.08 6.82
CA LYS A 104 -8.86 4.25 6.75
C LYS A 104 -8.04 4.25 5.46
N PHE A 105 -8.15 5.34 4.71
CA PHE A 105 -7.35 5.57 3.52
C PHE A 105 -6.63 6.91 3.61
N GLY A 106 -5.34 6.93 3.24
CA GLY A 106 -4.56 8.16 3.18
C GLY A 106 -3.69 8.28 1.95
N LEU A 107 -3.68 9.47 1.36
CA LEU A 107 -2.77 9.89 0.28
C LEU A 107 -2.01 11.12 0.74
N TRP A 108 -0.71 10.97 0.97
CA TRP A 108 0.14 12.03 1.54
C TRP A 108 1.32 12.36 0.63
N ASP A 109 1.85 13.58 0.72
CA ASP A 109 3.14 13.97 0.14
C ASP A 109 3.32 13.49 -1.32
N ASN A 110 2.60 14.09 -2.28
CA ASN A 110 2.67 13.76 -3.71
C ASN A 110 2.37 12.28 -4.02
N ALA A 111 1.41 11.67 -3.33
CA ALA A 111 1.03 10.28 -3.55
C ALA A 111 0.24 10.03 -4.84
N TYR A 112 -0.39 11.06 -5.41
CA TYR A 112 -1.27 10.95 -6.58
C TYR A 112 -1.02 12.14 -7.52
N ASP A 113 -0.74 11.82 -8.78
CA ASP A 113 -0.47 12.75 -9.90
C ASP A 113 -1.62 12.73 -10.93
N GLY A 114 -2.75 12.09 -10.62
CA GLY A 114 -3.95 12.12 -11.47
C GLY A 114 -4.90 13.27 -11.12
N GLU A 115 -5.83 13.56 -12.03
CA GLU A 115 -6.72 14.74 -11.90
C GLU A 115 -7.88 14.53 -10.93
N PHE A 116 -8.46 13.32 -10.91
CA PHE A 116 -9.69 13.04 -10.17
C PHE A 116 -9.54 11.80 -9.30
N LEU A 117 -10.07 11.87 -8.09
CA LEU A 117 -10.30 10.71 -7.21
C LEU A 117 -11.78 10.35 -7.29
N HIS A 118 -12.11 9.22 -7.94
CA HIS A 118 -13.49 8.84 -8.19
C HIS A 118 -14.00 7.88 -7.11
N PHE A 119 -14.71 8.42 -6.13
CA PHE A 119 -15.43 7.64 -5.14
C PHE A 119 -16.72 7.09 -5.74
N GLN A 120 -16.66 5.86 -6.25
CA GLN A 120 -17.81 5.20 -6.84
C GLN A 120 -18.89 4.89 -5.80
N ASN A 121 -20.15 5.18 -6.14
CA ASN A 121 -21.30 4.82 -5.31
C ASN A 121 -21.37 3.29 -5.08
N GLY A 122 -21.71 2.88 -3.87
CA GLY A 122 -21.72 1.47 -3.46
C GLY A 122 -20.34 0.86 -3.13
N GLY A 123 -19.25 1.60 -3.35
CA GLY A 123 -17.92 1.23 -2.86
C GLY A 123 -17.67 1.68 -1.41
N PHE A 124 -16.55 1.26 -0.82
CA PHE A 124 -16.04 1.76 0.46
C PHE A 124 -17.00 1.60 1.65
N LEU A 125 -17.71 0.46 1.73
CA LEU A 125 -18.79 0.20 2.71
C LEU A 125 -18.41 0.43 4.18
N LYS A 126 -17.12 0.33 4.54
CA LYS A 126 -16.62 0.52 5.91
C LYS A 126 -15.68 1.71 6.08
N LEU A 127 -15.46 2.53 5.06
CA LEU A 127 -14.51 3.64 5.14
C LEU A 127 -15.03 4.72 6.11
N LYS A 128 -14.24 5.05 7.12
CA LYS A 128 -14.58 6.02 8.18
C LYS A 128 -13.66 7.24 8.20
N ARG A 129 -12.47 7.11 7.61
CA ARG A 129 -11.46 8.18 7.61
C ARG A 129 -10.75 8.24 6.27
N LEU A 130 -10.75 9.43 5.70
CA LEU A 130 -10.02 9.80 4.51
C LEU A 130 -9.06 10.93 4.87
N ASP A 131 -7.75 10.69 4.72
CA ASP A 131 -6.72 11.69 4.99
C ASP A 131 -6.00 12.06 3.68
N LEU A 132 -6.31 13.23 3.11
CA LEU A 132 -5.62 13.78 1.94
C LEU A 132 -4.74 14.95 2.40
N SER A 133 -3.44 14.90 2.13
CA SER A 133 -2.50 15.92 2.60
C SER A 133 -1.35 16.12 1.62
N ARG A 134 -1.02 17.37 1.28
CA ARG A 134 0.12 17.71 0.42
C ARG A 134 0.11 16.92 -0.90
N LEU A 135 -1.07 16.88 -1.53
CA LEU A 135 -1.20 16.35 -2.89
C LEU A 135 -0.82 17.45 -3.89
N THR A 136 -0.18 17.04 -4.98
CA THR A 136 0.09 17.87 -6.15
C THR A 136 -1.22 18.20 -6.87
N ARG A 137 -1.22 19.32 -7.62
CA ARG A 137 -2.33 19.75 -8.47
C ARG A 137 -2.19 19.18 -9.87
#